data_AF-A0A511QIX5-F1
#
_entry.id   AF-A0A511QIX5-F1
#
_cell.length_a   1.000
_cell.length_b   1.000
_cell.length_c   1.000
_cell.angle_alpha   90.00
_cell.angle_beta   90.00
_cell.angle_gamma   90.00
#
_symmetry.space_group_name_H-M   'P 1'
#
loop_
_entity.id
_entity.type
_entity.pdbx_description
1 polymer ?
#
loop_
_entity_poly.entity_id
_entity_poly.type
_entity_poly.pdbx_seq_one_letter_code
_entity_poly.pdbx_strand_id
1 'polypeptide(L)'
;MKKRISLGLATLLCGCASQDYTGQGEYFELQTVHVIERDLSVFKPTQTASTRDAPRRSLIEQNDAPKSHSLTLFGQPLVNKDAPSDKKIPMMKKPVPHYTVRHGESYQVALTRWLNTAGMNNIAWQLDEAHRSILSREAPAPKGFRGSLKQAVVALSRTLDMPLQIVMDPDLNVAGVYDFEGEARLTHVTGHSIKNVVKNVVNNYGLKWVEGDSPARSYLAADNYKFGADYYLLTEKDDIVMALTSVLDAYPLRSDIIQSTGQVLIQEDR
;
A
#
# COMPACT_ATOMS: atom_id res chain seq x y z
N MET A 1 11.10 90.68 -11.23
CA MET A 1 12.45 90.62 -10.64
C MET A 1 12.41 91.07 -9.19
N LYS A 2 12.61 90.15 -8.22
CA LYS A 2 13.38 90.33 -6.96
C LYS A 2 13.18 89.09 -6.06
N LYS A 3 14.27 88.36 -5.84
CA LYS A 3 14.47 87.27 -4.86
C LYS A 3 14.71 87.85 -3.46
N ARG A 4 14.21 87.18 -2.41
CA ARG A 4 14.81 86.89 -1.06
C ARG A 4 13.99 85.71 -0.49
N ILE A 5 14.45 84.49 -0.20
CA ILE A 5 15.47 83.90 0.72
C ILE A 5 15.19 84.15 2.21
N SER A 6 14.69 83.12 2.90
CA SER A 6 14.81 82.78 4.34
C SER A 6 14.40 81.30 4.46
N LEU A 7 15.29 80.30 4.52
CA LEU A 7 16.17 79.80 5.59
C LEU A 7 15.47 79.41 6.91
N GLY A 8 15.43 78.09 7.18
CA GLY A 8 15.43 77.51 8.54
C GLY A 8 14.21 76.66 8.92
N LEU A 9 14.37 75.33 8.99
CA LEU A 9 14.41 74.59 10.26
C LEU A 9 14.73 73.10 10.00
N ALA A 10 15.84 72.64 10.55
CA ALA A 10 16.25 71.24 10.59
C ALA A 10 15.60 70.54 11.78
N THR A 11 15.05 69.34 11.58
CA THR A 11 14.77 68.38 12.64
C THR A 11 15.39 67.03 12.26
N LEU A 12 16.53 66.74 12.90
CA LEU A 12 17.18 65.44 12.96
C LEU A 12 16.45 64.61 14.03
N LEU A 13 15.85 63.49 13.64
CA LEU A 13 15.41 62.45 14.58
C LEU A 13 16.43 61.32 14.53
N CYS A 14 17.29 61.28 15.55
CA CYS A 14 18.14 60.15 15.88
C CYS A 14 17.28 59.06 16.55
N GLY A 15 17.26 57.85 15.98
CA GLY A 15 16.79 56.64 16.65
C GLY A 15 17.98 55.88 17.22
N CYS A 16 18.05 55.78 18.54
CA CYS A 16 19.08 55.09 19.30
C CYS A 16 18.77 53.60 19.51
N ALA A 17 19.86 52.82 19.60
CA ALA A 17 20.07 51.68 20.48
C ALA A 17 19.23 50.41 20.26
N SER A 18 19.84 49.43 19.56
CA SER A 18 19.63 48.01 19.82
C SER A 18 20.06 47.68 21.25
N GLN A 19 19.11 47.22 22.08
CA GLN A 19 19.37 46.68 23.41
C GLN A 19 19.66 45.17 23.33
N ASP A 20 20.64 44.75 24.11
CA ASP A 20 20.97 43.36 24.38
C ASP A 20 19.75 42.58 24.88
N TYR A 21 19.48 41.44 24.24
CA TYR A 21 18.46 40.50 24.66
C TYR A 21 18.89 39.84 25.97
N THR A 22 18.25 40.23 27.06
CA THR A 22 18.34 39.57 28.36
C THR A 22 17.15 38.62 28.47
N GLY A 23 17.45 37.32 28.44
CA GLY A 23 16.44 36.26 28.46
C GLY A 23 15.47 36.42 29.62
N GLN A 24 14.20 36.66 29.30
CA GLN A 24 13.09 36.68 30.24
C GLN A 24 12.66 35.23 30.48
N GLY A 25 13.37 34.53 31.37
CA GLY A 25 13.01 33.23 31.95
C GLY A 25 11.90 32.47 31.24
N GLU A 26 12.21 31.95 30.05
CA GLU A 26 11.25 31.17 29.26
C GLU A 26 10.87 29.93 30.08
N TYR A 27 9.61 29.89 30.49
CA TYR A 27 9.03 28.75 31.14
C TYR A 27 8.82 27.68 30.08
N PHE A 28 9.69 26.67 30.06
CA PHE A 28 9.49 25.49 29.26
C PHE A 28 8.40 24.64 29.91
N GLU A 29 7.18 24.67 29.35
CA GLU A 29 6.23 23.59 29.61
C GLU A 29 6.76 22.34 28.91
N LEU A 30 7.38 21.45 29.70
CA LEU A 30 7.60 20.08 29.28
C LEU A 30 6.22 19.46 29.07
N GLN A 31 5.86 19.25 27.80
CA GLN A 31 4.75 18.35 27.47
C GLN A 31 5.01 17.03 28.20
N THR A 32 4.05 16.60 29.01
CA THR A 32 4.10 15.32 29.72
C THR A 32 4.15 14.21 28.68
N VAL A 33 5.36 13.83 28.28
CA VAL A 33 5.57 12.66 27.44
C VAL A 33 5.30 11.45 28.32
N HIS A 34 4.21 10.74 28.04
CA HIS A 34 3.97 9.43 28.61
C HIS A 34 5.02 8.47 28.05
N VAL A 35 6.17 8.38 28.72
CA VAL A 35 7.18 7.36 28.43
C VAL A 35 6.62 6.04 28.95
N ILE A 36 6.06 5.24 28.04
CA ILE A 36 5.74 3.84 28.30
C ILE A 36 7.05 3.08 28.11
N GLU A 37 7.76 2.84 29.22
CA GLU A 37 8.85 1.88 29.23
C GLU A 37 8.27 0.49 28.93
N ARG A 38 8.44 0.01 27.70
CA ARG A 38 8.23 -1.41 27.41
C ARG A 38 9.38 -2.17 28.02
N ASP A 39 9.12 -2.78 29.17
CA ASP A 39 9.99 -3.80 29.74
C ASP A 39 10.09 -4.98 28.76
N LEU A 40 11.21 -5.05 28.04
CA LEU A 40 11.54 -6.12 27.08
C LEU A 40 12.18 -7.34 27.76
N SER A 41 12.21 -7.40 29.10
CA SER A 41 12.96 -8.43 29.83
C SER A 41 12.28 -9.81 29.90
N VAL A 42 11.03 -9.96 29.44
CA VAL A 42 10.30 -11.24 29.51
C VAL A 42 9.86 -11.71 28.13
N PHE A 43 10.83 -12.01 27.27
CA PHE A 43 10.59 -12.91 26.16
C PHE A 43 10.40 -14.33 26.70
N LYS A 44 9.15 -14.77 26.84
CA LYS A 44 8.87 -16.20 27.05
C LYS A 44 9.22 -16.93 25.74
N PRO A 45 10.08 -17.95 25.77
CA PRO A 45 10.41 -18.70 24.57
C PRO A 45 9.17 -19.40 24.02
N THR A 46 8.84 -19.10 22.77
CA THR A 46 7.81 -19.80 21.99
C THR A 46 8.21 -21.27 21.88
N GLN A 47 7.44 -22.17 22.51
CA GLN A 47 7.59 -23.61 22.31
C GLN A 47 7.06 -23.97 20.93
N THR A 48 7.96 -24.35 20.03
CA THR A 48 7.60 -24.93 18.74
C THR A 48 7.27 -26.41 18.94
N ALA A 49 5.99 -26.76 18.85
CA ALA A 49 5.57 -28.16 18.82
C ALA A 49 5.98 -28.76 17.46
N SER A 50 6.92 -29.70 17.48
CA SER A 50 7.36 -30.48 16.34
C SER A 50 6.42 -31.68 16.14
N THR A 51 5.65 -31.71 15.06
CA THR A 51 4.90 -32.89 14.63
C THR A 51 5.77 -33.76 13.74
N ARG A 52 6.54 -34.66 14.37
CA ARG A 52 7.00 -35.90 13.74
C ARG A 52 6.35 -37.08 14.46
N ASP A 53 5.97 -38.05 13.65
CA ASP A 53 5.57 -39.41 14.02
C ASP A 53 4.12 -39.62 14.49
N ALA A 54 3.22 -39.74 13.50
CA ALA A 54 1.97 -40.47 13.68
C ALA A 54 2.21 -41.97 13.37
N PRO A 55 1.99 -42.89 14.33
CA PRO A 55 2.06 -44.32 14.06
C PRO A 55 0.77 -44.81 13.38
N ARG A 56 0.94 -45.47 12.23
CA ARG A 56 -0.11 -46.16 11.47
C ARG A 56 -0.49 -47.45 12.21
N ARG A 57 -1.62 -47.44 12.90
CA ARG A 57 -2.20 -48.61 13.57
C ARG A 57 -3.00 -49.42 12.55
N SER A 58 -2.51 -50.61 12.21
CA SER A 58 -3.28 -51.67 11.54
C SER A 58 -4.09 -52.45 12.58
N LEU A 59 -5.32 -52.84 12.26
CA LEU A 59 -5.88 -54.16 12.61
C LEU A 59 -7.15 -54.42 11.77
N ILE A 60 -7.23 -55.66 11.32
CA ILE A 60 -8.20 -56.30 10.41
C ILE A 60 -9.12 -57.17 11.27
N GLU A 61 -10.43 -57.24 10.95
CA GLU A 61 -11.34 -58.42 11.09
C GLU A 61 -12.78 -57.94 10.77
N GLN A 62 -13.72 -58.64 10.12
CA GLN A 62 -13.84 -60.01 9.62
C GLN A 62 -15.10 -60.12 8.73
N ASN A 63 -15.01 -60.95 7.69
CA ASN A 63 -16.01 -61.70 6.90
C ASN A 63 -17.54 -61.45 7.03
N ASP A 64 -18.22 -61.36 5.88
CA ASP A 64 -19.15 -62.41 5.40
C ASP A 64 -19.59 -62.19 3.94
N ALA A 65 -19.54 -63.26 3.13
CA ALA A 65 -20.04 -63.35 1.76
C ALA A 65 -21.45 -64.01 1.73
N PRO A 66 -22.24 -64.00 0.62
CA PRO A 66 -22.00 -65.00 -0.44
C PRO A 66 -22.49 -64.67 -1.89
N LYS A 67 -21.92 -65.42 -2.87
CA LYS A 67 -22.45 -65.85 -4.20
C LYS A 67 -22.59 -64.75 -5.28
N SER A 68 -22.37 -64.94 -6.59
CA SER A 68 -22.02 -66.03 -7.52
C SER A 68 -21.88 -65.34 -8.89
N HIS A 69 -20.88 -65.54 -9.75
CA HIS A 69 -20.82 -66.61 -10.75
C HIS A 69 -19.46 -66.56 -11.47
N SER A 70 -18.88 -67.72 -11.66
CA SER A 70 -17.75 -68.04 -12.52
C SER A 70 -18.11 -67.95 -14.02
N LEU A 71 -17.14 -67.58 -14.86
CA LEU A 71 -16.77 -68.36 -16.05
C LEU A 71 -15.34 -68.03 -16.47
N THR A 72 -14.52 -69.07 -16.43
CA THR A 72 -13.11 -69.13 -16.84
C THR A 72 -13.02 -69.47 -18.32
N LEU A 73 -12.13 -68.84 -19.09
CA LEU A 73 -11.52 -69.50 -20.24
C LEU A 73 -10.11 -68.94 -20.56
N PHE A 74 -9.11 -69.77 -20.22
CA PHE A 74 -7.80 -70.02 -20.82
C PHE A 74 -7.08 -68.94 -21.68
N GLY A 75 -5.81 -68.70 -21.33
CA GLY A 75 -4.78 -68.16 -22.23
C GLY A 75 -3.50 -67.73 -21.50
N GLN A 76 -2.46 -68.57 -21.59
CA GLN A 76 -1.13 -68.43 -20.97
C GLN A 76 -0.25 -67.30 -21.58
N PRO A 77 0.92 -66.98 -20.97
CA PRO A 77 1.59 -65.69 -21.10
C PRO A 77 2.54 -65.62 -22.28
N LEU A 78 2.60 -64.46 -22.94
CA LEU A 78 3.66 -64.12 -23.89
C LEU A 78 4.52 -63.01 -23.31
N VAL A 79 5.73 -63.42 -22.92
CA VAL A 79 6.91 -62.57 -22.82
C VAL A 79 7.07 -61.84 -24.14
N ASN A 80 6.91 -60.51 -24.13
CA ASN A 80 7.51 -59.63 -25.13
C ASN A 80 8.35 -58.59 -24.41
N LYS A 81 9.64 -58.95 -24.36
CA LYS A 81 10.78 -58.07 -24.24
C LYS A 81 10.75 -57.19 -25.48
N ASP A 82 10.38 -55.92 -25.31
CA ASP A 82 10.87 -54.77 -26.09
C ASP A 82 10.23 -53.50 -25.52
N ALA A 83 11.05 -52.73 -24.82
CA ALA A 83 10.69 -51.42 -24.29
C ALA A 83 10.49 -50.44 -25.45
N PRO A 84 9.37 -49.70 -25.52
CA PRO A 84 9.36 -48.46 -26.25
C PRO A 84 10.15 -47.46 -25.41
N SER A 85 11.32 -47.10 -25.93
CA SER A 85 12.16 -45.98 -25.54
C SER A 85 11.30 -44.80 -25.05
N ASP A 86 11.40 -44.52 -23.76
CA ASP A 86 10.90 -43.31 -23.09
C ASP A 86 11.56 -42.10 -23.75
N LYS A 87 10.98 -41.62 -24.86
CA LYS A 87 11.31 -40.32 -25.43
C LYS A 87 10.79 -39.28 -24.45
N LYS A 88 11.63 -38.87 -23.50
CA LYS A 88 11.47 -37.63 -22.74
C LYS A 88 11.27 -36.50 -23.73
N ILE A 89 10.02 -36.09 -23.93
CA ILE A 89 9.70 -34.87 -24.66
C ILE A 89 10.37 -33.74 -23.87
N PRO A 90 11.30 -32.98 -24.45
CA PRO A 90 11.91 -31.87 -23.75
C PRO A 90 10.81 -30.88 -23.41
N MET A 91 10.52 -30.68 -22.12
CA MET A 91 9.68 -29.59 -21.64
C MET A 91 10.28 -28.29 -22.20
N MET A 92 9.62 -27.70 -23.19
CA MET A 92 9.97 -26.38 -23.69
C MET A 92 9.94 -25.41 -22.51
N LYS A 93 11.11 -24.92 -22.10
CA LYS A 93 11.23 -23.92 -21.04
C LYS A 93 10.45 -22.70 -21.50
N LYS A 94 9.41 -22.31 -20.74
CA LYS A 94 8.65 -21.08 -21.02
C LYS A 94 9.64 -19.92 -21.16
N PRO A 95 9.51 -19.06 -22.18
CA PRO A 95 10.41 -17.93 -22.36
C PRO A 95 10.34 -17.03 -21.11
N VAL A 96 11.51 -16.64 -20.62
CA VAL A 96 11.61 -15.73 -19.47
C VAL A 96 11.12 -14.35 -19.92
N PRO A 97 10.16 -13.72 -19.22
CA PRO A 97 9.68 -12.41 -19.61
C PRO A 97 10.81 -11.37 -19.58
N HIS A 98 10.69 -10.38 -20.46
CA HIS A 98 11.67 -9.31 -20.63
C HIS A 98 10.96 -7.96 -20.64
N TYR A 99 11.41 -7.07 -19.78
CA TYR A 99 10.90 -5.72 -19.59
C TYR A 99 11.97 -4.73 -19.99
N THR A 100 11.58 -3.67 -20.68
CA THR A 100 12.54 -2.67 -21.19
C THR A 100 12.06 -1.27 -20.89
N VAL A 101 13.00 -0.41 -20.52
CA VAL A 101 12.86 1.05 -20.56
C VAL A 101 13.53 1.49 -21.84
N ARG A 102 12.78 2.19 -22.71
CA ARG A 102 13.29 2.67 -24.00
C ARG A 102 14.15 3.92 -23.79
N HIS A 103 15.00 4.23 -24.76
CA HIS A 103 15.71 5.50 -24.77
C HIS A 103 14.71 6.67 -24.83
N GLY A 104 14.89 7.68 -23.98
CA GLY A 104 13.99 8.84 -23.90
C GLY A 104 12.61 8.55 -23.29
N GLU A 105 12.34 7.31 -22.84
CA GLU A 105 11.11 6.97 -22.12
C GLU A 105 11.32 7.24 -20.62
N SER A 106 10.34 7.85 -19.96
CA SER A 106 10.40 7.98 -18.49
C SER A 106 10.21 6.63 -17.81
N TYR A 107 10.82 6.45 -16.64
CA TYR A 107 10.68 5.21 -15.88
C TYR A 107 9.22 4.96 -15.47
N GLN A 108 8.46 6.03 -15.18
CA GLN A 108 7.02 5.95 -14.92
C GLN A 108 6.25 5.41 -16.13
N VAL A 109 6.51 5.92 -17.34
CA VAL A 109 5.83 5.45 -18.56
C VAL A 109 6.17 4.00 -18.85
N ALA A 110 7.44 3.61 -18.69
CA ALA A 110 7.85 2.23 -18.85
C ALA A 110 7.14 1.30 -17.85
N LEU A 111 7.08 1.68 -16.57
CA LEU A 111 6.42 0.89 -15.53
C LEU A 111 4.91 0.77 -15.76
N THR A 112 4.23 1.87 -16.11
CA THR A 112 2.82 1.88 -16.53
C THR A 112 2.59 0.90 -17.68
N ARG A 113 3.44 0.94 -18.71
CA ARG A 113 3.34 0.02 -19.85
C ARG A 113 3.54 -1.43 -19.43
N TRP A 114 4.48 -1.71 -18.53
CA TRP A 114 4.71 -3.08 -18.03
C TRP A 114 3.51 -3.62 -17.25
N LEU A 115 2.89 -2.78 -16.40
CA LEU A 115 1.69 -3.11 -15.63
C LEU A 115 0.48 -3.33 -16.54
N ASN A 116 0.25 -2.44 -17.51
CA ASN A 116 -0.80 -2.61 -18.51
C ASN A 116 -0.62 -3.90 -19.33
N THR A 117 0.63 -4.24 -19.70
CA THR A 117 0.94 -5.49 -20.41
C THR A 117 0.65 -6.73 -19.54
N ALA A 118 0.70 -6.59 -18.22
CA ALA A 118 0.33 -7.62 -17.27
C ALA A 118 -1.18 -7.67 -16.96
N GLY A 119 -1.99 -6.82 -17.60
CA GLY A 119 -3.45 -6.75 -17.42
C GLY A 119 -3.91 -5.76 -16.35
N MET A 120 -2.99 -5.02 -15.71
CA MET A 120 -3.32 -4.04 -14.67
C MET A 120 -3.59 -2.69 -15.31
N ASN A 121 -4.86 -2.38 -15.59
CA ASN A 121 -5.26 -1.16 -16.30
C ASN A 121 -5.49 0.03 -15.35
N ASN A 122 -5.73 -0.26 -14.07
CA ASN A 122 -5.84 0.74 -13.03
C ASN A 122 -4.54 0.76 -12.22
N ILE A 123 -3.89 1.91 -12.10
CA ILE A 123 -2.62 2.02 -11.39
C ILE A 123 -2.73 3.14 -10.35
N ALA A 124 -2.69 2.76 -9.08
CA ALA A 124 -2.57 3.68 -7.97
C ALA A 124 -1.09 3.92 -7.65
N TRP A 125 -0.72 5.18 -7.43
CA TRP A 125 0.66 5.58 -7.14
C TRP A 125 0.71 6.20 -5.75
N GLN A 126 1.63 5.72 -4.92
CA GLN A 126 1.93 6.37 -3.65
C GLN A 126 3.43 6.47 -3.47
N LEU A 127 3.96 7.64 -3.81
CA LEU A 127 5.39 7.92 -3.83
C LEU A 127 5.63 9.30 -3.25
N ASP A 128 6.71 9.42 -2.49
CA ASP A 128 7.27 10.71 -2.08
C ASP A 128 7.66 11.54 -3.31
N GLU A 129 7.64 12.86 -3.17
CA GLU A 129 7.86 13.79 -4.28
C GLU A 129 9.26 13.62 -4.91
N ALA A 130 10.28 13.34 -4.09
CA ALA A 130 11.64 13.08 -4.57
C ALA A 130 11.70 11.85 -5.48
N HIS A 131 11.02 10.78 -5.10
CA HIS A 131 10.96 9.53 -5.84
C HIS A 131 10.09 9.63 -7.10
N ARG A 132 8.97 10.36 -7.01
CA ARG A 132 8.12 10.71 -8.16
C ARG A 132 8.92 11.48 -9.22
N SER A 133 9.75 12.43 -8.78
CA SER A 133 10.66 13.17 -9.65
C SER A 133 11.73 12.28 -10.30
N ILE A 134 12.22 11.23 -9.61
CA ILE A 134 13.15 10.27 -10.22
C ILE A 134 12.46 9.44 -11.30
N LEU A 135 11.24 8.96 -11.05
CA LEU A 135 10.49 8.16 -12.02
C LEU A 135 10.06 8.95 -13.27
N SER A 136 9.85 10.26 -13.15
CA SER A 136 9.48 11.11 -14.27
C SER A 136 10.66 11.42 -15.21
N ARG A 137 11.92 11.18 -14.78
CA ARG A 137 13.10 11.34 -15.62
C ARG A 137 13.13 10.32 -16.75
N GLU A 138 13.65 10.76 -17.89
CA GLU A 138 13.87 9.91 -19.06
C GLU A 138 15.13 9.04 -18.90
N ALA A 139 15.06 7.82 -19.43
CA ALA A 139 16.23 6.95 -19.46
C ALA A 139 17.24 7.41 -20.53
N PRO A 140 18.50 7.67 -20.15
CA PRO A 140 19.52 8.16 -21.09
C PRO A 140 19.93 7.11 -22.13
N ALA A 141 19.68 5.83 -21.86
CA ALA A 141 19.95 4.70 -22.73
C ALA A 141 18.92 3.60 -22.47
N PRO A 142 18.65 2.72 -23.45
CA PRO A 142 17.71 1.62 -23.23
C PRO A 142 18.25 0.67 -22.16
N LYS A 143 17.37 0.24 -21.25
CA LYS A 143 17.70 -0.72 -20.19
C LYS A 143 16.74 -1.89 -20.21
N GLY A 144 17.27 -3.10 -20.08
CA GLY A 144 16.50 -4.35 -20.09
C GLY A 144 16.55 -5.06 -18.74
N PHE A 145 15.43 -5.64 -18.34
CA PHE A 145 15.23 -6.35 -17.08
C PHE A 145 14.57 -7.71 -17.38
N ARG A 146 15.14 -8.79 -16.85
CA ARG A 146 14.65 -10.15 -17.08
C ARG A 146 13.99 -10.70 -15.83
N GLY A 147 13.03 -11.61 -16.02
CA GLY A 147 12.35 -12.30 -14.94
C GLY A 147 10.86 -11.95 -14.90
N SER A 148 10.22 -12.22 -13.76
CA SER A 148 8.85 -11.78 -13.49
C SER A 148 8.77 -10.25 -13.37
N LEU A 149 7.56 -9.70 -13.49
CA LEU A 149 7.32 -8.26 -13.31
C LEU A 149 7.87 -7.74 -11.97
N LYS A 150 7.60 -8.45 -10.86
CA LYS A 150 8.11 -8.10 -9.53
C LYS A 150 9.64 -8.06 -9.49
N GLN A 151 10.31 -9.00 -10.16
CA GLN A 151 11.77 -9.00 -10.26
C GLN A 151 12.29 -7.83 -11.12
N ALA A 152 11.59 -7.49 -12.21
CA ALA A 152 11.95 -6.34 -13.03
C ALA A 152 11.82 -5.02 -12.27
N VAL A 153 10.76 -4.85 -11.46
CA VAL A 153 10.59 -3.69 -10.57
C VAL A 153 11.68 -3.62 -9.52
N VAL A 154 12.03 -4.73 -8.86
CA VAL A 154 13.14 -4.76 -7.89
C VAL A 154 14.48 -4.40 -8.55
N ALA A 155 14.71 -4.84 -9.79
CA ALA A 155 15.92 -4.47 -10.52
C ALA A 155 15.92 -2.98 -10.93
N LEU A 156 14.76 -2.43 -11.29
CA LEU A 156 14.58 -1.01 -11.57
C LEU A 156 14.81 -0.17 -10.30
N SER A 157 14.23 -0.56 -9.17
CA SER A 157 14.45 0.05 -7.85
C SER A 157 15.94 0.24 -7.54
N ARG A 158 16.73 -0.83 -7.67
CA ARG A 158 18.19 -0.79 -7.46
C ARG A 158 18.92 0.10 -8.48
N THR A 159 18.40 0.18 -9.70
CA THR A 159 18.99 1.02 -10.77
C THR A 159 18.78 2.51 -10.50
N LEU A 160 17.67 2.85 -9.84
CA LEU A 160 17.28 4.22 -9.53
C LEU A 160 17.70 4.65 -8.11
N ASP A 161 18.25 3.72 -7.33
CA ASP A 161 18.66 3.94 -5.94
C ASP A 161 17.52 4.48 -5.07
N MET A 162 16.32 3.90 -5.21
CA MET A 162 15.14 4.24 -4.42
C MET A 162 14.30 2.99 -4.13
N PRO A 163 13.63 2.92 -2.96
CA PRO A 163 12.66 1.86 -2.71
C PRO A 163 11.52 1.96 -3.73
N LEU A 164 11.25 0.86 -4.42
CA LEU A 164 10.14 0.77 -5.37
C LEU A 164 9.55 -0.63 -5.30
N GLN A 165 8.27 -0.68 -4.97
CA GLN A 165 7.52 -1.90 -4.75
C GLN A 165 6.23 -1.87 -5.59
N ILE A 166 5.69 -3.07 -5.83
CA ILE A 166 4.39 -3.23 -6.46
C ILE A 166 3.52 -4.22 -5.69
N VAL A 167 2.23 -3.88 -5.61
CA VAL A 167 1.15 -4.78 -5.22
C VAL A 167 0.19 -4.90 -6.40
N MET A 168 -0.39 -6.08 -6.63
CA MET A 168 -1.32 -6.31 -7.73
C MET A 168 -2.51 -7.10 -7.22
N ASP A 169 -3.70 -6.72 -7.69
CA ASP A 169 -4.94 -7.46 -7.52
C ASP A 169 -5.45 -7.82 -8.93
N PRO A 170 -5.23 -9.07 -9.37
CA PRO A 170 -5.64 -9.53 -10.70
C PRO A 170 -7.16 -9.60 -10.88
N ASP A 171 -7.93 -9.80 -9.81
CA ASP A 171 -9.39 -9.93 -9.90
C ASP A 171 -10.02 -8.56 -10.21
N LEU A 172 -9.40 -7.48 -9.70
CA LEU A 172 -9.80 -6.10 -9.93
C LEU A 172 -9.01 -5.40 -11.05
N ASN A 173 -8.06 -6.10 -11.69
CA ASN A 173 -7.17 -5.56 -12.72
C ASN A 173 -6.48 -4.24 -12.29
N VAL A 174 -6.02 -4.19 -11.03
CA VAL A 174 -5.40 -3.00 -10.43
C VAL A 174 -4.02 -3.32 -9.89
N ALA A 175 -3.12 -2.34 -10.00
CA ALA A 175 -1.83 -2.35 -9.36
C ALA A 175 -1.61 -1.12 -8.50
N GLY A 176 -0.82 -1.27 -7.44
CA GLY A 176 -0.26 -0.19 -6.67
C GLY A 176 1.26 -0.13 -6.87
N VAL A 177 1.80 1.08 -7.07
CA VAL A 177 3.24 1.34 -7.07
C VAL A 177 3.58 2.25 -5.90
N TYR A 178 4.51 1.82 -5.05
CA TYR A 178 4.84 2.53 -3.81
C TYR A 178 6.29 2.43 -3.37
N ASP A 179 6.69 3.31 -2.45
CA ASP A 179 8.05 3.44 -1.90
C ASP A 179 8.15 3.34 -0.37
N PHE A 180 7.02 3.32 0.35
CA PHE A 180 6.99 3.09 1.80
C PHE A 180 7.34 1.63 2.20
N GLU A 181 7.64 1.43 3.48
CA GLU A 181 7.91 0.12 4.06
C GLU A 181 6.60 -0.59 4.50
N GLY A 182 6.61 -1.92 4.48
CA GLY A 182 5.47 -2.73 4.96
C GLY A 182 4.51 -3.20 3.87
N GLU A 183 3.35 -3.67 4.31
CA GLU A 183 2.30 -4.20 3.43
C GLU A 183 1.45 -3.05 2.88
N ALA A 184 1.21 -3.07 1.58
CA ALA A 184 0.34 -2.10 0.92
C ALA A 184 -1.10 -2.60 0.82
N ARG A 185 -2.05 -1.67 0.91
CA ARG A 185 -3.47 -1.90 0.70
C ARG A 185 -3.97 -1.07 -0.48
N LEU A 186 -4.68 -1.73 -1.39
CA LEU A 186 -5.48 -1.12 -2.43
C LEU A 186 -6.93 -1.00 -1.95
N THR A 187 -7.47 0.21 -1.97
CA THR A 187 -8.86 0.47 -1.60
C THR A 187 -9.58 1.09 -2.78
N HIS A 188 -10.67 0.47 -3.24
CA HIS A 188 -11.52 1.08 -4.27
C HIS A 188 -12.39 2.16 -3.62
N VAL A 189 -12.14 3.42 -3.98
CA VAL A 189 -12.88 4.58 -3.52
C VAL A 189 -13.99 4.85 -4.51
N THR A 190 -15.22 4.52 -4.11
CA THR A 190 -16.42 4.65 -4.95
C THR A 190 -17.64 5.01 -4.11
N GLY A 191 -18.56 5.77 -4.71
CA GLY A 191 -19.82 6.17 -4.09
C GLY A 191 -20.43 7.40 -4.75
N HIS A 192 -21.61 7.80 -4.27
CA HIS A 192 -22.32 8.97 -4.80
C HIS A 192 -22.16 10.22 -3.91
N SER A 193 -21.65 10.04 -2.69
CA SER A 193 -21.47 11.12 -1.72
C SER A 193 -20.30 10.83 -0.79
N ILE A 194 -19.71 11.87 -0.21
CA ILE A 194 -18.57 11.73 0.69
C ILE A 194 -18.91 10.93 1.94
N LYS A 195 -20.10 11.10 2.51
CA LYS A 195 -20.56 10.24 3.61
C LYS A 195 -20.46 8.74 3.27
N ASN A 196 -20.88 8.33 2.08
CA ASN A 196 -20.86 6.93 1.65
C ASN A 196 -19.44 6.44 1.39
N VAL A 197 -18.63 7.26 0.72
CA VAL A 197 -17.23 6.94 0.41
C VAL A 197 -16.44 6.73 1.68
N VAL A 198 -16.51 7.68 2.60
CA VAL A 198 -15.78 7.63 3.87
C VAL A 198 -16.24 6.44 4.71
N LYS A 199 -17.54 6.18 4.81
CA LYS A 199 -18.06 4.98 5.46
C LYS A 199 -17.43 3.70 4.91
N ASN A 200 -17.37 3.57 3.58
CA ASN A 200 -16.81 2.39 2.93
C ASN A 200 -15.31 2.24 3.25
N VAL A 201 -14.56 3.35 3.20
CA VAL A 201 -13.16 3.38 3.61
C VAL A 201 -13.04 2.95 5.08
N VAL A 202 -13.75 3.57 6.01
CA VAL A 202 -13.72 3.22 7.44
C VAL A 202 -13.97 1.73 7.69
N ASN A 203 -14.99 1.17 7.05
CA ASN A 203 -15.31 -0.26 7.17
C ASN A 203 -14.21 -1.15 6.57
N ASN A 204 -13.61 -0.76 5.44
CA ASN A 204 -12.51 -1.50 4.82
C ASN A 204 -11.26 -1.60 5.71
N TYR A 205 -11.02 -0.60 6.57
CA TYR A 205 -9.95 -0.59 7.57
C TYR A 205 -10.37 -1.23 8.91
N GLY A 206 -11.58 -1.77 9.00
CA GLY A 206 -12.08 -2.42 10.22
C GLY A 206 -12.38 -1.46 11.37
N LEU A 207 -12.50 -0.16 11.09
CA LEU A 207 -12.89 0.84 12.07
C LEU A 207 -14.41 0.99 12.18
N LYS A 208 -14.86 1.63 13.25
CA LYS A 208 -16.28 1.74 13.58
C LYS A 208 -16.89 2.98 12.92
N TRP A 209 -17.91 2.73 12.09
CA TRP A 209 -18.81 3.74 11.57
C TRP A 209 -20.16 3.69 12.28
N VAL A 210 -20.63 4.82 12.82
CA VAL A 210 -21.95 4.93 13.46
C VAL A 210 -22.89 5.72 12.56
N GLU A 211 -23.98 5.07 12.16
CA GLU A 211 -25.02 5.67 11.31
C GLU A 211 -26.10 6.43 12.09
N GLY A 212 -26.91 7.18 11.34
CA GLY A 212 -28.12 7.85 11.80
C GLY A 212 -27.87 9.26 12.32
N ASP A 213 -28.88 9.78 13.02
CA ASP A 213 -28.94 11.18 13.47
C ASP A 213 -28.61 11.34 14.96
N SER A 214 -28.15 10.27 15.61
CA SER A 214 -27.78 10.32 17.02
C SER A 214 -26.60 11.29 17.26
N PRO A 215 -26.43 11.80 18.49
CA PRO A 215 -25.23 12.56 18.85
C PRO A 215 -23.93 11.76 18.69
N ALA A 216 -24.02 10.43 18.72
CA ALA A 216 -22.89 9.52 18.56
C ALA A 216 -22.61 9.12 17.10
N ARG A 217 -23.26 9.75 16.10
CA ARG A 217 -23.04 9.43 14.68
C ARG A 217 -21.63 9.80 14.22
N SER A 218 -21.12 9.08 13.23
CA SER A 218 -19.79 9.33 12.66
C SER A 218 -19.75 10.56 11.76
N TYR A 219 -20.84 10.90 11.06
CA TYR A 219 -20.87 12.05 10.16
C TYR A 219 -21.48 13.28 10.85
N LEU A 220 -20.64 14.22 11.26
CA LEU A 220 -21.03 15.41 12.03
C LEU A 220 -21.09 16.69 11.18
N ALA A 221 -20.51 16.69 9.99
CA ALA A 221 -20.61 17.79 9.03
C ALA A 221 -22.06 18.05 8.62
N ALA A 222 -22.40 19.31 8.33
CA ALA A 222 -23.74 19.71 7.94
C ALA A 222 -24.06 19.24 6.51
N ASP A 223 -23.10 19.41 5.61
CA ASP A 223 -23.25 19.07 4.20
C ASP A 223 -22.73 17.67 3.89
N ASN A 224 -23.48 16.95 3.06
CA ASN A 224 -23.03 15.71 2.43
C ASN A 224 -22.63 16.00 0.98
N TYR A 225 -21.35 16.25 0.76
CA TYR A 225 -20.82 16.60 -0.55
C TYR A 225 -21.00 15.47 -1.56
N LYS A 226 -21.25 15.84 -2.82
CA LYS A 226 -21.27 14.90 -3.93
C LYS A 226 -19.86 14.36 -4.17
N PHE A 227 -19.80 13.08 -4.51
CA PHE A 227 -18.59 12.41 -4.95
C PHE A 227 -18.79 11.95 -6.40
N GLY A 228 -17.78 12.15 -7.24
CA GLY A 228 -17.94 11.99 -8.69
C GLY A 228 -16.79 11.29 -9.40
N ALA A 229 -15.84 10.72 -8.67
CA ALA A 229 -14.67 10.08 -9.25
C ALA A 229 -14.42 8.72 -8.60
N ASP A 230 -14.58 7.64 -9.35
CA ASP A 230 -14.15 6.32 -8.89
C ASP A 230 -12.65 6.17 -9.12
N TYR A 231 -11.91 5.84 -8.06
CA TYR A 231 -10.46 5.65 -8.14
C TYR A 231 -9.96 4.61 -7.13
N TYR A 232 -8.73 4.14 -7.34
CA TYR A 232 -8.04 3.28 -6.38
C TYR A 232 -7.07 4.11 -5.55
N LEU A 233 -7.16 3.94 -4.24
CA LEU A 233 -6.25 4.50 -3.26
C LEU A 233 -5.22 3.43 -2.85
N LEU A 234 -3.97 3.84 -2.73
CA LEU A 234 -2.87 3.01 -2.26
C LEU A 234 -2.28 3.63 -0.98
N THR A 235 -2.14 2.81 0.05
CA THR A 235 -1.68 3.22 1.40
C THR A 235 -0.98 2.06 2.09
N GLU A 236 -0.26 2.33 3.16
CA GLU A 236 0.13 1.30 4.12
C GLU A 236 -1.11 0.60 4.68
N LYS A 237 -1.00 -0.70 4.96
CA LYS A 237 -2.13 -1.59 5.26
C LYS A 237 -3.06 -1.09 6.38
N ASP A 238 -2.50 -0.43 7.38
CA ASP A 238 -3.19 0.03 8.58
C ASP A 238 -3.25 1.56 8.67
N ASP A 239 -2.80 2.28 7.64
CA ASP A 239 -2.80 3.75 7.62
C ASP A 239 -4.10 4.32 7.09
N ILE A 240 -5.13 4.22 7.92
CA ILE A 240 -6.42 4.85 7.63
C ILE A 240 -6.33 6.39 7.63
N VAL A 241 -5.36 6.98 8.34
CA VAL A 241 -5.23 8.44 8.41
C VAL A 241 -4.91 8.98 7.03
N MET A 242 -3.87 8.44 6.38
CA MET A 242 -3.52 8.77 5.00
C MET A 242 -4.67 8.53 4.03
N ALA A 243 -5.44 7.45 4.23
CA ALA A 243 -6.59 7.13 3.40
C ALA A 243 -7.70 8.19 3.51
N LEU A 244 -8.08 8.56 4.73
CA LEU A 244 -9.11 9.57 4.98
C LEU A 244 -8.64 10.95 4.55
N THR A 245 -7.38 11.33 4.84
CA THR A 245 -6.79 12.59 4.37
C THR A 245 -6.88 12.67 2.85
N SER A 246 -6.50 11.63 2.13
CA SER A 246 -6.53 11.63 0.65
C SER A 246 -7.96 11.74 0.09
N VAL A 247 -8.94 11.08 0.72
CA VAL A 247 -10.35 11.14 0.30
C VAL A 247 -10.98 12.50 0.58
N LEU A 248 -10.59 13.13 1.69
CA LEU A 248 -11.18 14.36 2.18
C LEU A 248 -10.46 15.62 1.69
N ASP A 249 -9.26 15.51 1.11
CA ASP A 249 -8.39 16.63 0.70
C ASP A 249 -9.10 17.73 -0.13
N ALA A 250 -10.04 17.32 -0.99
CA ALA A 250 -10.80 18.25 -1.85
C ALA A 250 -12.06 18.84 -1.20
N TYR A 251 -12.31 18.54 0.08
CA TYR A 251 -13.51 18.91 0.83
C TYR A 251 -13.11 19.65 2.11
N PRO A 252 -13.95 20.57 2.61
CA PRO A 252 -13.68 21.27 3.87
C PRO A 252 -14.01 20.37 5.06
N LEU A 253 -13.45 19.17 5.08
CA LEU A 253 -13.75 18.10 6.01
C LEU A 253 -12.46 17.51 6.56
N ARG A 254 -12.45 17.26 7.87
CA ARG A 254 -11.44 16.45 8.53
C ARG A 254 -12.03 15.20 9.16
N SER A 255 -11.15 14.26 9.47
CA SER A 255 -11.46 13.07 10.23
C SER A 255 -10.74 13.03 11.57
N ASP A 256 -11.45 12.61 12.61
CA ASP A 256 -10.89 12.27 13.92
C ASP A 256 -11.19 10.80 14.25
N ILE A 257 -10.28 10.13 14.95
CA ILE A 257 -10.45 8.74 15.38
C ILE A 257 -10.47 8.69 16.90
N ILE A 258 -11.59 8.24 17.47
CA ILE A 258 -11.71 8.00 18.90
C ILE A 258 -10.95 6.72 19.24
N GLN A 259 -9.73 6.86 19.76
CA GLN A 259 -8.78 5.76 19.99
C GLN A 259 -9.35 4.63 20.85
N SER A 260 -10.17 4.93 21.85
CA SER A 260 -10.74 3.92 22.76
C SER A 260 -11.81 3.04 22.13
N THR A 261 -12.47 3.51 21.07
CA THR A 261 -13.61 2.80 20.43
C THR A 261 -13.36 2.45 18.98
N GLY A 262 -12.30 3.00 18.37
CA GLY A 262 -12.03 2.91 16.93
C GLY A 262 -13.09 3.62 16.08
N GLN A 263 -13.90 4.51 16.68
CA GLN A 263 -14.92 5.24 15.95
C GLN A 263 -14.31 6.41 15.17
N VAL A 264 -14.64 6.50 13.89
CA VAL A 264 -14.27 7.64 13.05
C VAL A 264 -15.36 8.71 13.12
N LEU A 265 -14.96 9.96 13.28
CA LEU A 265 -15.80 11.15 13.22
C LEU A 265 -15.37 12.02 12.04
N ILE A 266 -16.33 12.55 11.28
CA ILE A 266 -16.12 13.45 10.15
C ILE A 266 -16.76 14.80 10.46
N GLN A 267 -15.97 15.87 10.38
CA GLN A 267 -16.36 17.21 10.80
C GLN A 267 -15.88 18.24 9.78
N GLU A 268 -16.51 19.41 9.76
CA GLU A 268 -16.04 20.53 8.93
C GLU A 268 -14.76 21.15 9.48
N ASP A 269 -13.88 21.55 8.56
CA ASP A 269 -12.75 22.42 8.87
C ASP A 269 -13.24 23.80 9.29
N ARG A 270 -12.80 24.23 10.47
CA ARG A 270 -13.17 25.51 11.06
C ARG A 270 -12.06 26.53 10.87
#